data_AF-A0A7M1NV98-F1
#
_entry.id   AF-A0A7M1NV98-F1
#
_cell.length_a   1.000
_cell.length_b   1.000
_cell.length_c   1.000
_cell.angle_alpha   90.00
_cell.angle_beta   90.00
_cell.angle_gamma   90.00
#
_symmetry.space_group_name_H-M   'P 1'
#
loop_
_entity.id
_entity.type
_entity.pdbx_description
1 polymer ?
#
loop_
_entity_poly.entity_id
_entity_poly.type
_entity_poly.pdbx_seq_one_letter_code
_entity_poly.pdbx_strand_id
1 'polypeptide(L)'
;MALSISNIVNVQLNTVPKSAARKSFGTVALFTPEAGQAFNNATTRYVYVNSQKDVEVLFGTNSETAKAALPFFAQSPRAKQLIIARWQKDQTTISATSNALRGATLSDGLSSFKAVTNGKFAITVGTEIKKLEGLNFSKLADFSAIANAIQTKLTQLSVAASVTYDEVGNRFIITSNTSGASKETEIFYAINEAGNGDYIGGLLKLEDGQATRVIGKAQTQVKAEKVEEALFNVAEVENSWYGFTFAAQLTDEQIEAAAKYAQANDKLFGVSVIKPEQIEWESTNVFKKLYDAQLDHTLAVFDKNDMYPASSALSRLLSVNFAANNSTLTLKFKQQPTITADEITATEFAKAKRLGINVYTYFDDAAMLAEGTVIGGKFADEIVILDWFKDAVQKEVFARLYKSPTKIPLTDKGQAILISAVEKVCLEGVNNGAFAPGKWTGDSFGNLKTNDYLEKGYYIWAAPMDTLSDSDREQRRATPIQTAVKLAGAIHSSDVIVNYNR
;
A
#
# COMPACT_ATOMS: atom_id res chain seq x y z
N MET A 1 47.04 -21.67 -42.37
CA MET A 1 45.94 -21.36 -41.43
C MET A 1 46.53 -20.56 -40.28
N ALA A 2 46.21 -19.27 -40.17
CA ALA A 2 46.69 -18.45 -39.06
C ALA A 2 45.92 -18.79 -37.78
N LEU A 3 46.65 -19.03 -36.69
CA LEU A 3 46.06 -19.27 -35.37
C LEU A 3 45.31 -18.01 -34.90
N SER A 4 44.09 -18.16 -34.40
CA SER A 4 43.28 -17.03 -33.94
C SER A 4 43.95 -16.31 -32.77
N ILE A 5 43.87 -14.96 -32.73
CA ILE A 5 44.30 -14.13 -31.59
C ILE A 5 43.60 -14.55 -30.28
N SER A 6 42.44 -15.22 -30.37
CA SER A 6 41.74 -15.85 -29.23
C SER A 6 42.58 -16.88 -28.47
N ASN A 7 43.64 -17.43 -29.09
CA ASN A 7 44.59 -18.36 -28.44
C ASN A 7 45.69 -17.64 -27.63
N ILE A 8 45.80 -16.31 -27.76
CA ILE A 8 46.79 -15.46 -27.06
C ILE A 8 46.07 -14.51 -26.08
N VAL A 9 44.93 -13.94 -26.48
CA VAL A 9 44.12 -13.02 -25.67
C VAL A 9 42.65 -13.42 -25.76
N ASN A 10 42.07 -13.76 -24.61
CA ASN A 10 40.65 -14.11 -24.47
C ASN A 10 39.90 -12.95 -23.80
N VAL A 11 38.82 -12.48 -24.41
CA VAL A 11 37.98 -11.37 -23.90
C VAL A 11 36.65 -11.93 -23.44
N GLN A 12 36.36 -11.81 -22.14
CA GLN A 12 35.09 -12.21 -21.55
C GLN A 12 34.27 -10.97 -21.17
N LEU A 13 33.00 -10.95 -21.57
CA LEU A 13 32.03 -9.95 -21.15
C LEU A 13 31.32 -10.45 -19.89
N ASN A 14 31.58 -9.78 -18.77
CA ASN A 14 30.88 -10.08 -17.52
C ASN A 14 29.48 -9.44 -17.54
N THR A 15 28.44 -10.26 -17.42
CA THR A 15 27.07 -9.79 -17.25
C THR A 15 26.88 -9.31 -15.81
N VAL A 16 26.44 -8.07 -15.63
CA VAL A 16 26.17 -7.51 -14.30
C VAL A 16 24.68 -7.69 -13.94
N PRO A 17 24.35 -8.18 -12.74
CA PRO A 17 22.98 -8.40 -12.36
C PRO A 17 22.24 -7.10 -11.98
N LYS A 18 20.91 -7.12 -12.07
CA LYS A 18 20.05 -5.99 -11.68
C LYS A 18 19.94 -5.91 -10.16
N SER A 19 20.30 -4.75 -9.58
CA SER A 19 20.27 -4.54 -8.12
C SER A 19 18.84 -4.30 -7.61
N ALA A 20 18.62 -4.58 -6.32
CA ALA A 20 17.37 -4.33 -5.62
C ALA A 20 17.00 -2.83 -5.62
N ALA A 21 15.71 -2.53 -5.79
CA ALA A 21 15.22 -1.15 -5.78
C ALA A 21 15.13 -0.57 -4.36
N ARG A 22 15.34 0.75 -4.23
CA ARG A 22 15.13 1.49 -2.98
C ARG A 22 13.67 1.46 -2.56
N LYS A 23 13.42 1.51 -1.24
CA LYS A 23 12.06 1.47 -0.69
C LYS A 23 11.43 2.83 -1.02
N SER A 24 10.15 2.81 -1.37
CA SER A 24 9.42 4.05 -1.62
C SER A 24 8.91 4.60 -0.30
N PHE A 25 9.59 5.62 0.23
CA PHE A 25 9.14 6.31 1.44
C PHE A 25 7.85 7.13 1.22
N GLY A 26 7.47 7.37 -0.03
CA GLY A 26 6.22 8.03 -0.42
C GLY A 26 5.04 7.08 -0.66
N THR A 27 5.06 5.88 -0.10
CA THR A 27 3.93 4.93 -0.18
C THR A 27 3.29 4.78 1.19
N VAL A 28 1.99 5.02 1.29
CA VAL A 28 1.19 4.91 2.52
C VAL A 28 0.15 3.80 2.39
N ALA A 29 -0.02 2.99 3.43
CA ALA A 29 -1.09 1.99 3.52
C ALA A 29 -2.23 2.47 4.43
N LEU A 30 -3.46 2.48 3.92
CA LEU A 30 -4.67 2.72 4.69
C LEU A 30 -5.37 1.39 4.93
N PHE A 31 -5.35 0.91 6.18
CA PHE A 31 -6.00 -0.33 6.57
C PHE A 31 -7.48 -0.09 6.85
N THR A 32 -8.35 -0.84 6.17
CA THR A 32 -9.80 -0.71 6.32
C THR A 32 -10.46 -2.03 6.72
N PRO A 33 -11.48 -1.99 7.62
CA PRO A 33 -12.36 -3.12 7.87
C PRO A 33 -13.43 -3.32 6.79
N GLU A 34 -13.66 -2.34 5.93
CA GLU A 34 -14.68 -2.42 4.90
C GLU A 34 -14.19 -3.29 3.74
N ALA A 35 -14.96 -4.32 3.39
CA ALA A 35 -14.59 -5.19 2.28
C ALA A 35 -14.73 -4.48 0.92
N GLY A 36 -15.77 -3.66 0.76
CA GLY A 36 -16.13 -3.05 -0.52
C GLY A 36 -16.24 -4.06 -1.66
N GLN A 37 -16.02 -3.59 -2.89
CA GLN A 37 -15.82 -4.42 -4.08
C GLN A 37 -14.40 -4.98 -4.17
N ALA A 38 -13.44 -4.38 -3.46
CA ALA A 38 -12.02 -4.72 -3.53
C ALA A 38 -11.68 -6.04 -2.82
N PHE A 39 -12.26 -6.32 -1.65
CA PHE A 39 -11.93 -7.46 -0.80
C PHE A 39 -13.04 -8.52 -0.75
N ASN A 40 -13.62 -8.81 -1.91
CA ASN A 40 -14.70 -9.79 -2.09
C ASN A 40 -14.25 -11.27 -2.10
N ASN A 41 -12.97 -11.54 -1.83
CA ASN A 41 -12.39 -12.87 -1.79
C ASN A 41 -11.45 -13.02 -0.59
N ALA A 42 -11.04 -14.25 -0.25
CA ALA A 42 -10.21 -14.50 0.92
C ALA A 42 -8.71 -14.16 0.73
N THR A 43 -8.26 -13.91 -0.51
CA THR A 43 -6.84 -13.80 -0.85
C THR A 43 -6.37 -12.37 -1.10
N THR A 44 -7.25 -11.48 -1.55
CA THR A 44 -6.90 -10.08 -1.80
C THR A 44 -6.70 -9.37 -0.47
N ARG A 45 -5.47 -8.88 -0.28
CA ARG A 45 -5.03 -8.18 0.93
C ARG A 45 -4.84 -6.68 0.72
N TYR A 46 -4.62 -6.23 -0.51
CA TYR A 46 -4.42 -4.82 -0.81
C TYR A 46 -4.87 -4.48 -2.24
N VAL A 47 -5.11 -3.20 -2.48
CA VAL A 47 -5.34 -2.62 -3.81
C VAL A 47 -4.64 -1.28 -3.94
N TYR A 48 -4.08 -1.02 -5.12
CA TYR A 48 -3.50 0.28 -5.46
C TYR A 48 -4.60 1.25 -5.89
N VAL A 49 -4.56 2.48 -5.38
CA VAL A 49 -5.48 3.56 -5.75
C VAL A 49 -4.69 4.82 -6.09
N ASN A 50 -5.10 5.52 -7.15
CA ASN A 50 -4.37 6.71 -7.64
C ASN A 50 -5.14 8.01 -7.39
N SER A 51 -6.43 7.90 -7.11
CA SER A 51 -7.32 9.02 -6.86
C SER A 51 -8.40 8.68 -5.84
N GLN A 52 -9.01 9.72 -5.27
CA GLN A 52 -10.19 9.59 -4.42
C GLN A 52 -11.33 8.87 -5.15
N LYS A 53 -11.52 9.15 -6.44
CA LYS A 53 -12.55 8.50 -7.27
C LYS A 53 -12.38 6.98 -7.32
N ASP A 54 -11.14 6.48 -7.38
CA ASP A 54 -10.87 5.05 -7.38
C ASP A 54 -11.33 4.40 -6.06
N VAL A 55 -11.10 5.08 -4.92
CA VAL A 55 -11.56 4.61 -3.61
C VAL A 55 -13.08 4.59 -3.53
N GLU A 56 -13.74 5.65 -4.00
CA GLU A 56 -15.20 5.74 -4.00
C GLU A 56 -15.87 4.70 -4.89
N VAL A 57 -15.25 4.34 -6.03
CA VAL A 57 -15.73 3.25 -6.89
C VAL A 57 -15.60 1.89 -6.20
N LEU A 58 -14.51 1.67 -5.46
CA LEU A 58 -14.23 0.39 -4.82
C LEU A 58 -15.02 0.19 -3.51
N PHE A 59 -15.21 1.23 -2.71
CA PHE A 59 -15.78 1.13 -1.36
C PHE A 59 -17.11 1.88 -1.20
N GLY A 60 -17.44 2.78 -2.11
CA GLY A 60 -18.60 3.67 -2.05
C GLY A 60 -18.26 5.06 -1.50
N THR A 61 -18.94 6.09 -1.99
CA THR A 61 -18.67 7.50 -1.63
C THR A 61 -18.87 7.82 -0.15
N ASN A 62 -19.80 7.13 0.52
CA ASN A 62 -20.09 7.34 1.95
C ASN A 62 -19.33 6.39 2.89
N SER A 63 -18.45 5.54 2.35
CA SER A 63 -17.67 4.57 3.13
C SER A 63 -16.67 5.26 4.05
N GLU A 64 -16.37 4.64 5.19
CA GLU A 64 -15.33 5.16 6.10
C GLU A 64 -13.95 5.13 5.43
N THR A 65 -13.71 4.18 4.53
CA THR A 65 -12.49 4.12 3.70
C THR A 65 -12.35 5.35 2.80
N ALA A 66 -13.44 5.78 2.15
CA ALA A 66 -13.42 6.97 1.31
C ALA A 66 -13.20 8.25 2.13
N LYS A 67 -13.79 8.36 3.32
CA LYS A 67 -13.56 9.47 4.24
C LYS A 67 -12.12 9.53 4.73
N ALA A 68 -11.54 8.38 5.10
CA ALA A 68 -10.16 8.30 5.58
C ALA A 68 -9.11 8.57 4.48
N ALA A 69 -9.42 8.24 3.23
CA ALA A 69 -8.55 8.49 2.08
C ALA A 69 -8.63 9.95 1.56
N LEU A 70 -9.71 10.66 1.82
CA LEU A 70 -9.93 12.01 1.30
C LEU A 70 -8.83 13.01 1.72
N PRO A 71 -8.43 13.13 3.01
CA PRO A 71 -7.37 14.05 3.39
C PRO A 71 -6.02 13.69 2.78
N PHE A 72 -5.76 12.40 2.52
CA PHE A 72 -4.55 11.96 1.83
C PHE A 72 -4.49 12.52 0.40
N PHE A 73 -5.59 12.40 -0.35
CA PHE A 73 -5.64 12.82 -1.76
C PHE A 73 -5.79 14.32 -1.94
N ALA A 74 -6.33 15.03 -0.95
CA ALA A 74 -6.47 16.49 -0.96
C ALA A 74 -5.14 17.24 -0.75
N GLN A 75 -4.12 16.57 -0.20
CA GLN A 75 -2.80 17.17 0.02
C GLN A 75 -2.09 17.53 -1.29
N SER A 76 -1.40 18.67 -1.28
CA SER A 76 -0.55 19.12 -2.38
C SER A 76 0.67 19.89 -1.84
N PRO A 77 1.89 19.38 -2.01
CA PRO A 77 2.24 18.06 -2.51
C PRO A 77 1.89 16.95 -1.50
N ARG A 78 1.79 15.71 -2.00
CA ARG A 78 1.39 14.52 -1.25
C ARG A 78 2.33 13.34 -1.47
N ALA A 79 2.23 12.33 -0.62
CA ALA A 79 2.88 11.05 -0.83
C ALA A 79 2.46 10.45 -2.20
N LYS A 80 3.41 9.76 -2.84
CA LYS A 80 3.29 9.29 -4.22
C LYS A 80 2.16 8.28 -4.42
N GLN A 81 1.94 7.39 -3.46
CA GLN A 81 1.04 6.27 -3.60
C GLN A 81 0.25 6.02 -2.30
N LEU A 82 -1.06 5.80 -2.45
CA LEU A 82 -1.89 5.19 -1.41
C LEU A 82 -2.22 3.75 -1.79
N ILE A 83 -2.13 2.86 -0.82
CA ILE A 83 -2.58 1.47 -0.93
C ILE A 83 -3.71 1.29 0.07
N ILE A 84 -4.85 0.76 -0.36
CA ILE A 84 -5.89 0.34 0.58
C ILE A 84 -5.61 -1.11 0.95
N ALA A 85 -5.46 -1.37 2.24
CA ALA A 85 -5.12 -2.67 2.79
C ALA A 85 -6.30 -3.23 3.59
N ARG A 86 -6.49 -4.53 3.55
CA ARG A 86 -7.55 -5.22 4.30
C ARG A 86 -7.12 -5.41 5.75
N TRP A 87 -7.98 -5.01 6.67
CA TRP A 87 -7.95 -5.45 8.05
C TRP A 87 -9.26 -6.18 8.36
N GLN A 88 -9.25 -7.51 8.46
CA GLN A 88 -10.49 -8.23 8.75
C GLN A 88 -10.86 -8.09 10.23
N LYS A 89 -11.54 -7.00 10.62
CA LYS A 89 -11.87 -6.74 12.04
C LYS A 89 -12.80 -7.81 12.63
N ASP A 90 -13.83 -8.20 11.91
CA ASP A 90 -14.82 -9.20 12.33
C ASP A 90 -14.82 -10.41 11.39
N GLN A 91 -15.10 -11.61 11.92
CA GLN A 91 -15.20 -12.79 11.06
C GLN A 91 -16.34 -12.60 10.04
N THR A 92 -16.05 -12.80 8.77
CA THR A 92 -17.04 -12.66 7.70
C THR A 92 -17.12 -13.93 6.87
N THR A 93 -18.34 -14.32 6.51
CA THR A 93 -18.59 -15.43 5.59
C THR A 93 -18.79 -14.85 4.20
N ILE A 94 -17.91 -15.20 3.27
CA ILE A 94 -18.09 -14.92 1.85
C ILE A 94 -19.00 -16.02 1.30
N SER A 95 -20.22 -15.65 0.91
CA SER A 95 -21.20 -16.57 0.35
C SER A 95 -20.65 -17.28 -0.88
N ALA A 96 -21.05 -18.54 -1.05
CA ALA A 96 -20.72 -19.29 -2.24
C ALA A 96 -21.29 -18.60 -3.49
N THR A 97 -20.54 -18.60 -4.58
CA THR A 97 -21.03 -18.16 -5.89
C THR A 97 -21.39 -19.38 -6.73
N SER A 98 -22.45 -19.28 -7.53
CA SER A 98 -22.86 -20.34 -8.45
C SER A 98 -22.04 -20.30 -9.74
N ASN A 99 -21.87 -21.47 -10.35
CA ASN A 99 -21.44 -21.55 -11.74
C ASN A 99 -22.43 -20.81 -12.64
N ALA A 100 -21.93 -20.06 -13.62
CA ALA A 100 -22.79 -19.38 -14.58
C ALA A 100 -22.17 -19.31 -15.97
N LEU A 101 -23.00 -19.17 -16.99
CA LEU A 101 -22.62 -18.83 -18.36
C LEU A 101 -23.24 -17.48 -18.68
N ARG A 102 -22.39 -16.45 -18.83
CA ARG A 102 -22.82 -15.08 -19.13
C ARG A 102 -22.56 -14.79 -20.60
N GLY A 103 -23.62 -14.55 -21.38
CA GLY A 103 -23.47 -14.18 -22.78
C GLY A 103 -22.87 -12.78 -22.96
N ALA A 104 -22.35 -12.50 -24.15
CA ALA A 104 -22.02 -11.14 -24.56
C ALA A 104 -23.29 -10.29 -24.78
N THR A 105 -23.10 -8.97 -24.85
CA THR A 105 -24.15 -8.03 -25.25
C THR A 105 -24.75 -8.45 -26.59
N LEU A 106 -26.09 -8.50 -26.65
CA LEU A 106 -26.82 -8.89 -27.85
C LEU A 106 -26.59 -7.88 -28.98
N SER A 107 -26.29 -8.39 -30.17
CA SER A 107 -26.21 -7.62 -31.42
C SER A 107 -27.56 -7.48 -32.12
N ASP A 108 -28.48 -8.40 -31.84
CA ASP A 108 -29.71 -8.60 -32.58
C ASP A 108 -30.92 -8.13 -31.78
N GLY A 109 -31.85 -7.45 -32.45
CA GLY A 109 -33.10 -6.99 -31.86
C GLY A 109 -34.13 -8.11 -31.71
N LEU A 110 -35.20 -7.85 -30.95
CA LEU A 110 -36.28 -8.80 -30.66
C LEU A 110 -36.92 -9.39 -31.94
N SER A 111 -36.90 -8.67 -33.07
CA SER A 111 -37.39 -9.16 -34.36
C SER A 111 -36.64 -10.40 -34.86
N SER A 112 -35.31 -10.43 -34.71
CA SER A 112 -34.49 -11.58 -35.09
C SER A 112 -34.81 -12.80 -34.23
N PHE A 113 -35.09 -12.59 -32.94
CA PHE A 113 -35.53 -13.65 -32.04
C PHE A 113 -36.93 -14.15 -32.40
N LYS A 114 -37.88 -13.27 -32.75
CA LYS A 114 -39.24 -13.67 -33.17
C LYS A 114 -39.27 -14.51 -34.46
N ALA A 115 -38.24 -14.41 -35.31
CA ALA A 115 -38.12 -15.27 -36.48
C ALA A 115 -37.86 -16.74 -36.13
N VAL A 116 -37.39 -17.03 -34.91
CA VAL A 116 -37.14 -18.39 -34.43
C VAL A 116 -38.46 -19.07 -34.05
N THR A 117 -38.97 -19.91 -34.95
CA THR A 117 -40.17 -20.73 -34.71
C THR A 117 -39.87 -22.13 -34.19
N ASN A 118 -38.65 -22.63 -34.43
CA ASN A 118 -38.18 -23.94 -33.97
C ASN A 118 -36.66 -23.92 -33.71
N GLY A 119 -36.24 -23.25 -32.64
CA GLY A 119 -34.85 -23.11 -32.25
C GLY A 119 -34.33 -24.29 -31.41
N LYS A 120 -33.01 -24.52 -31.50
CA LYS A 120 -32.28 -25.48 -30.69
C LYS A 120 -30.91 -24.96 -30.25
N PHE A 121 -30.42 -25.46 -29.12
CA PHE A 121 -29.01 -25.43 -28.75
C PHE A 121 -28.76 -26.49 -27.67
N ALA A 122 -27.52 -26.92 -27.51
CA ALA A 122 -27.14 -27.78 -26.40
C ALA A 122 -26.12 -27.08 -25.50
N ILE A 123 -26.16 -27.36 -24.21
CA ILE A 123 -25.14 -26.96 -23.25
C ILE A 123 -24.70 -28.19 -22.45
N THR A 124 -23.43 -28.27 -22.11
CA THR A 124 -22.96 -29.27 -21.14
C THR A 124 -23.10 -28.69 -19.74
N VAL A 125 -23.74 -29.45 -18.84
CA VAL A 125 -23.80 -29.14 -17.41
C VAL A 125 -23.11 -30.29 -16.68
N GLY A 126 -22.00 -30.00 -16.01
CA GLY A 126 -21.09 -31.00 -15.48
C GLY A 126 -20.51 -31.87 -16.60
N THR A 127 -20.88 -33.14 -16.64
CA THR A 127 -20.46 -34.10 -17.68
C THR A 127 -21.56 -34.42 -18.68
N GLU A 128 -22.79 -33.93 -18.46
CA GLU A 128 -23.94 -34.30 -19.28
C GLU A 128 -24.30 -33.20 -20.29
N ILE A 129 -24.50 -33.61 -21.55
CA ILE A 129 -25.00 -32.72 -22.60
C ILE A 129 -26.53 -32.62 -22.49
N LYS A 130 -27.04 -31.40 -22.33
CA LYS A 130 -28.47 -31.10 -22.26
C LYS A 130 -28.89 -30.43 -23.57
N LYS A 131 -29.72 -31.12 -24.34
CA LYS A 131 -30.22 -30.65 -25.64
C LYS A 131 -31.55 -29.92 -25.46
N LEU A 132 -31.57 -28.61 -25.73
CA LEU A 132 -32.79 -27.81 -25.73
C LEU A 132 -33.29 -27.71 -27.16
N GLU A 133 -34.48 -28.25 -27.41
CA GLU A 133 -35.11 -28.30 -28.73
C GLU A 133 -36.56 -27.79 -28.68
N GLY A 134 -37.08 -27.34 -29.83
CA GLY A 134 -38.45 -26.86 -29.94
C GLY A 134 -38.69 -25.53 -29.23
N LEU A 135 -37.69 -24.64 -29.23
CA LEU A 135 -37.83 -23.28 -28.70
C LEU A 135 -38.53 -22.40 -29.74
N ASN A 136 -39.70 -21.85 -29.39
CA ASN A 136 -40.44 -20.95 -30.27
C ASN A 136 -40.59 -19.58 -29.62
N PHE A 137 -40.04 -18.55 -30.26
CA PHE A 137 -40.02 -17.18 -29.74
C PHE A 137 -40.97 -16.24 -30.49
N SER A 138 -41.65 -16.71 -31.53
CA SER A 138 -42.48 -15.88 -32.44
C SER A 138 -43.56 -15.04 -31.74
N LYS A 139 -44.11 -15.52 -30.62
CA LYS A 139 -45.19 -14.85 -29.86
C LYS A 139 -44.72 -14.21 -28.55
N LEU A 140 -43.41 -14.21 -28.26
CA LEU A 140 -42.89 -13.69 -27.00
C LEU A 140 -42.79 -12.16 -27.03
N ALA A 141 -43.14 -11.51 -25.92
CA ALA A 141 -43.28 -10.05 -25.85
C ALA A 141 -41.94 -9.32 -25.71
N ASP A 142 -40.97 -9.91 -25.02
CA ASP A 142 -39.68 -9.32 -24.68
C ASP A 142 -38.59 -10.39 -24.44
N PHE A 143 -37.36 -9.95 -24.15
CA PHE A 143 -36.22 -10.84 -23.88
C PHE A 143 -36.37 -11.62 -22.56
N SER A 144 -37.07 -11.07 -21.57
CA SER A 144 -37.37 -11.77 -20.32
C SER A 144 -38.30 -12.96 -20.54
N ALA A 145 -39.28 -12.84 -21.44
CA ALA A 145 -40.14 -13.93 -21.87
C ALA A 145 -39.35 -15.01 -22.63
N ILE A 146 -38.34 -14.62 -23.42
CA ILE A 146 -37.40 -15.57 -24.06
C ILE A 146 -36.60 -16.33 -23.01
N ALA A 147 -36.05 -15.64 -22.00
CA ALA A 147 -35.34 -16.28 -20.89
C ALA A 147 -36.25 -17.29 -20.16
N ASN A 148 -37.53 -16.93 -19.92
CA ASN A 148 -38.52 -17.82 -19.31
C ASN A 148 -38.87 -19.05 -20.18
N ALA A 149 -38.91 -18.90 -21.50
CA ALA A 149 -39.12 -20.03 -22.41
C ALA A 149 -37.95 -21.02 -22.35
N ILE A 150 -36.71 -20.51 -22.28
CA ILE A 150 -35.51 -21.33 -22.11
C ILE A 150 -35.49 -21.97 -20.71
N GLN A 151 -35.85 -21.22 -19.67
CA GLN A 151 -36.00 -21.73 -18.30
C GLN A 151 -36.93 -22.94 -18.25
N THR A 152 -38.09 -22.83 -18.89
CA THR A 152 -39.09 -23.91 -18.93
C THR A 152 -38.52 -25.19 -19.52
N LYS A 153 -37.73 -25.08 -20.60
CA LYS A 153 -37.06 -26.23 -21.23
C LYS A 153 -35.95 -26.80 -20.35
N LEU A 154 -35.16 -25.98 -19.67
CA LEU A 154 -34.15 -26.46 -18.72
C LEU A 154 -34.79 -27.20 -17.55
N THR A 155 -35.90 -26.70 -17.02
CA THR A 155 -36.66 -27.37 -15.96
C THR A 155 -37.23 -28.71 -16.42
N GLN A 156 -37.72 -28.82 -17.66
CA GLN A 156 -38.16 -30.10 -18.25
C GLN A 156 -37.03 -31.13 -18.38
N LEU A 157 -35.79 -30.68 -18.58
CA LEU A 157 -34.60 -31.54 -18.65
C LEU A 157 -33.98 -31.82 -17.27
N SER A 158 -34.68 -31.46 -16.19
CA SER A 158 -34.21 -31.58 -14.79
C SER A 158 -32.86 -30.90 -14.55
N VAL A 159 -32.57 -29.81 -15.27
CA VAL A 159 -31.35 -29.02 -15.07
C VAL A 159 -31.62 -27.99 -13.96
N ALA A 160 -30.88 -28.10 -12.87
CA ALA A 160 -30.94 -27.15 -11.75
C ALA A 160 -30.19 -25.85 -12.07
N ALA A 161 -30.71 -25.08 -13.03
CA ALA A 161 -30.20 -23.78 -13.42
C ALA A 161 -31.34 -22.78 -13.66
N SER A 162 -31.04 -21.50 -13.43
CA SER A 162 -31.89 -20.35 -13.67
C SER A 162 -31.41 -19.58 -14.91
N VAL A 163 -32.34 -19.15 -15.75
CA VAL A 163 -32.07 -18.31 -16.93
C VAL A 163 -32.66 -16.94 -16.68
N THR A 164 -31.82 -15.92 -16.83
CA THR A 164 -32.22 -14.52 -16.64
C THR A 164 -31.74 -13.68 -17.81
N TYR A 165 -32.48 -12.61 -18.09
CA TYR A 165 -32.04 -11.56 -19.00
C TYR A 165 -31.59 -10.36 -18.17
N ASP A 166 -30.32 -9.97 -18.34
CA ASP A 166 -29.71 -8.82 -17.68
C ASP A 166 -29.95 -7.59 -18.56
N GLU A 167 -30.94 -6.77 -18.20
CA GLU A 167 -31.34 -5.57 -18.95
C GLU A 167 -30.20 -4.55 -19.05
N VAL A 168 -29.38 -4.44 -17.99
CA VAL A 168 -28.25 -3.48 -17.93
C VAL A 168 -27.13 -3.93 -18.88
N GLY A 169 -26.82 -5.24 -18.86
CA GLY A 169 -25.82 -5.83 -19.75
C GLY A 169 -26.33 -6.14 -21.17
N ASN A 170 -27.64 -6.02 -21.40
CA ASN A 170 -28.37 -6.52 -22.57
C ASN A 170 -27.88 -7.91 -23.01
N ARG A 171 -28.00 -8.90 -22.11
CA ARG A 171 -27.44 -10.25 -22.30
C ARG A 171 -28.24 -11.33 -21.56
N PHE A 172 -28.12 -12.59 -22.01
CA PHE A 172 -28.66 -13.75 -21.29
C PHE A 172 -27.62 -14.34 -20.33
N ILE A 173 -28.09 -14.77 -19.16
CA ILE A 173 -27.26 -15.41 -18.14
C ILE A 173 -27.94 -16.69 -17.68
N ILE A 174 -27.21 -17.81 -17.77
CA ILE A 174 -27.61 -19.10 -17.19
C ILE A 174 -26.80 -19.32 -15.92
N THR A 175 -27.44 -19.49 -14.77
CA THR A 175 -26.79 -19.63 -13.46
C THR A 175 -27.22 -20.92 -12.79
N SER A 176 -26.30 -21.73 -12.27
CA SER A 176 -26.68 -22.90 -11.47
C SER A 176 -27.40 -22.51 -10.19
N ASN A 177 -28.44 -23.26 -9.82
CA ASN A 177 -29.18 -23.05 -8.59
C ASN A 177 -28.39 -23.51 -7.35
N THR A 178 -27.36 -24.35 -7.55
CA THR A 178 -26.45 -24.78 -6.48
C THR A 178 -25.22 -23.89 -6.47
N SER A 179 -25.05 -23.12 -5.41
CA SER A 179 -23.86 -22.30 -5.18
C SER A 179 -22.68 -23.16 -4.72
N GLY A 180 -21.47 -22.86 -5.18
CA GLY A 180 -20.24 -23.52 -4.74
C GLY A 180 -19.34 -23.98 -5.89
N ALA A 181 -18.13 -24.43 -5.53
CA ALA A 181 -17.18 -25.00 -6.47
C ALA A 181 -17.51 -26.49 -6.73
N SER A 182 -18.61 -26.75 -7.43
CA SER A 182 -18.99 -28.11 -7.84
C SER A 182 -18.80 -28.30 -9.34
N LYS A 183 -17.96 -29.26 -9.73
CA LYS A 183 -17.74 -29.66 -11.13
C LYS A 183 -19.02 -30.17 -11.79
N GLU A 184 -19.94 -30.76 -11.03
CA GLU A 184 -21.21 -31.30 -11.53
C GLU A 184 -22.17 -30.22 -12.04
N THR A 185 -21.96 -28.98 -11.61
CA THR A 185 -22.83 -27.84 -11.92
C THR A 185 -22.17 -26.84 -12.87
N GLU A 186 -20.97 -27.14 -13.36
CA GLU A 186 -20.28 -26.29 -14.32
C GLU A 186 -21.05 -26.23 -15.63
N ILE A 187 -21.32 -25.01 -16.10
CA ILE A 187 -22.03 -24.78 -17.36
C ILE A 187 -20.97 -24.46 -18.42
N PHE A 188 -20.98 -25.20 -19.52
CA PHE A 188 -20.09 -25.00 -20.67
C PHE A 188 -20.79 -24.18 -21.76
N TYR A 189 -20.02 -23.77 -22.77
CA TYR A 189 -20.54 -23.01 -23.90
C TYR A 189 -21.65 -23.74 -24.64
N ALA A 190 -22.53 -22.97 -25.28
CA ALA A 190 -23.53 -23.52 -26.18
C ALA A 190 -22.84 -24.13 -27.40
N ILE A 191 -23.32 -25.31 -27.80
CA ILE A 191 -22.82 -26.08 -28.94
C ILE A 191 -23.96 -26.50 -29.86
N ASN A 192 -23.65 -26.62 -31.15
CA ASN A 192 -24.59 -27.11 -32.15
C ASN A 192 -24.52 -28.64 -32.26
N GLU A 193 -25.25 -29.31 -31.37
CA GLU A 193 -25.40 -30.76 -31.39
C GLU A 193 -26.47 -31.22 -32.41
N ALA A 194 -26.33 -32.46 -32.89
CA ALA A 194 -27.33 -33.07 -33.76
C ALA A 194 -28.70 -33.14 -33.06
N GLY A 195 -29.73 -32.69 -33.78
CA GLY A 195 -31.05 -32.42 -33.21
C GLY A 195 -31.97 -31.65 -34.16
N ASN A 196 -33.25 -31.54 -33.81
CA ASN A 196 -34.30 -30.93 -34.64
C ASN A 196 -34.45 -29.42 -34.33
N GLY A 197 -34.40 -28.58 -35.38
CA GLY A 197 -34.55 -27.12 -35.30
C GLY A 197 -33.31 -26.34 -35.72
N ASP A 198 -33.46 -25.02 -35.78
CA ASP A 198 -32.41 -24.07 -36.15
C ASP A 198 -31.54 -23.73 -34.95
N TYR A 199 -30.23 -23.74 -35.13
CA TYR A 199 -29.32 -23.51 -34.01
C TYR A 199 -29.28 -22.02 -33.60
N ILE A 200 -29.48 -21.74 -32.31
CA ILE A 200 -29.61 -20.38 -31.76
C ILE A 200 -28.54 -19.99 -30.73
N GLY A 201 -27.52 -20.83 -30.49
CA GLY A 201 -26.48 -20.54 -29.49
C GLY A 201 -25.74 -19.22 -29.75
N GLY A 202 -25.40 -18.95 -31.02
CA GLY A 202 -24.78 -17.68 -31.44
C GLY A 202 -25.72 -16.47 -31.36
N LEU A 203 -27.04 -16.67 -31.53
CA LEU A 203 -28.04 -15.62 -31.37
C LEU A 203 -28.18 -15.21 -29.89
N LEU A 204 -28.12 -16.19 -28.98
CA LEU A 204 -28.12 -15.97 -27.53
C LEU A 204 -26.77 -15.47 -26.98
N LYS A 205 -25.73 -15.40 -27.83
CA LYS A 205 -24.34 -15.08 -27.45
C LYS A 205 -23.74 -16.02 -26.41
N LEU A 206 -24.10 -17.31 -26.45
CA LEU A 206 -23.69 -18.31 -25.45
C LEU A 206 -22.52 -19.20 -25.88
N GLU A 207 -21.92 -18.94 -27.04
CA GLU A 207 -20.85 -19.75 -27.66
C GLU A 207 -19.46 -19.44 -27.10
N ASP A 208 -18.50 -20.32 -27.41
CA ASP A 208 -17.09 -20.04 -27.16
C ASP A 208 -16.64 -18.80 -27.96
N GLY A 209 -15.91 -17.91 -27.31
CA GLY A 209 -15.57 -16.59 -27.83
C GLY A 209 -16.67 -15.52 -27.73
N GLN A 210 -17.90 -15.88 -27.34
CA GLN A 210 -18.99 -14.93 -27.11
C GLN A 210 -19.43 -14.87 -25.63
N ALA A 211 -19.48 -16.01 -24.95
CA ALA A 211 -19.83 -16.07 -23.54
C ALA A 211 -18.60 -16.13 -22.64
N THR A 212 -18.79 -15.74 -21.39
CA THR A 212 -17.83 -15.94 -20.30
C THR A 212 -18.37 -16.98 -19.33
N ARG A 213 -17.61 -18.05 -19.12
CA ARG A 213 -17.87 -19.01 -18.05
C ARG A 213 -17.46 -18.43 -16.71
N VAL A 214 -18.35 -18.48 -15.75
CA VAL A 214 -18.11 -18.12 -14.35
C VAL A 214 -18.06 -19.42 -13.56
N ILE A 215 -16.91 -19.71 -12.96
CA ILE A 215 -16.76 -20.85 -12.06
C ILE A 215 -17.17 -20.42 -10.64
N GLY A 216 -18.15 -21.15 -10.10
CA GLY A 216 -18.64 -20.98 -8.75
C GLY A 216 -17.54 -21.21 -7.73
N LYS A 217 -17.53 -20.41 -6.67
CA LYS A 217 -16.58 -20.54 -5.55
C LYS A 217 -17.33 -21.06 -4.34
N ALA A 218 -16.70 -21.98 -3.62
CA ALA A 218 -17.24 -22.45 -2.35
C ALA A 218 -17.32 -21.31 -1.33
N GLN A 219 -18.26 -21.43 -0.40
CA GLN A 219 -18.36 -20.52 0.74
C GLN A 219 -17.02 -20.55 1.48
N THR A 220 -16.48 -19.38 1.79
CA THR A 220 -15.22 -19.26 2.50
C THR A 220 -15.40 -18.36 3.71
N GLN A 221 -14.91 -18.80 4.86
CA GLN A 221 -14.84 -17.96 6.05
C GLN A 221 -13.51 -17.22 6.06
N VAL A 222 -13.57 -15.90 6.19
CA VAL A 222 -12.39 -15.09 6.50
C VAL A 222 -12.43 -14.80 8.00
N LYS A 223 -11.46 -15.33 8.72
CA LYS A 223 -11.32 -15.16 10.16
C LYS A 223 -11.05 -13.70 10.49
N ALA A 224 -11.50 -13.26 11.67
CA ALA A 224 -11.07 -11.99 12.22
C ALA A 224 -9.54 -12.00 12.43
N GLU A 225 -8.92 -10.86 12.21
CA GLU A 225 -7.49 -10.62 12.35
C GLU A 225 -7.27 -9.50 13.36
N LYS A 226 -6.29 -9.69 14.23
CA LYS A 226 -5.76 -8.60 15.05
C LYS A 226 -5.04 -7.58 14.16
N VAL A 227 -4.78 -6.39 14.71
CA VAL A 227 -4.10 -5.30 13.98
C VAL A 227 -2.71 -5.73 13.53
N GLU A 228 -1.93 -6.33 14.43
CA GLU A 228 -0.59 -6.83 14.14
C GLU A 228 -0.58 -7.97 13.11
N GLU A 229 -1.61 -8.82 13.11
CA GLU A 229 -1.78 -9.91 12.13
C GLU A 229 -2.10 -9.35 10.74
N ALA A 230 -3.00 -8.36 10.66
CA ALA A 230 -3.33 -7.70 9.40
C ALA A 230 -2.11 -6.97 8.81
N LEU A 231 -1.35 -6.25 9.64
CA LEU A 231 -0.11 -5.58 9.25
C LEU A 231 0.92 -6.57 8.72
N PHE A 232 1.15 -7.68 9.44
CA PHE A 232 2.04 -8.75 9.01
C PHE A 232 1.59 -9.40 7.70
N ASN A 233 0.34 -9.81 7.59
CA ASN A 233 -0.19 -10.51 6.42
C ASN A 233 -0.17 -9.64 5.15
N VAL A 234 -0.35 -8.32 5.29
CA VAL A 234 -0.19 -7.39 4.16
C VAL A 234 1.29 -7.23 3.81
N ALA A 235 2.18 -7.10 4.80
CA ALA A 235 3.62 -6.97 4.55
C ALA A 235 4.23 -8.20 3.84
N GLU A 236 3.70 -9.41 4.08
CA GLU A 236 4.14 -10.64 3.39
C GLU A 236 3.90 -10.60 1.88
N VAL A 237 2.85 -9.89 1.42
CA VAL A 237 2.50 -9.80 -0.01
C VAL A 237 2.89 -8.46 -0.64
N GLU A 238 2.98 -7.41 0.16
CA GLU A 238 3.35 -6.05 -0.26
C GLU A 238 3.94 -5.28 0.91
N ASN A 239 5.27 -5.08 0.91
CA ASN A 239 6.00 -4.42 2.01
C ASN A 239 6.57 -3.04 1.63
N SER A 240 6.27 -2.52 0.44
CA SER A 240 6.91 -1.30 -0.06
C SER A 240 6.47 -0.02 0.66
N TRP A 241 5.32 -0.03 1.34
CA TRP A 241 4.80 1.08 2.11
C TRP A 241 5.71 1.43 3.30
N TYR A 242 5.80 2.71 3.64
CA TYR A 242 6.54 3.18 4.80
C TYR A 242 5.60 3.72 5.87
N GLY A 243 4.66 4.58 5.48
CA GLY A 243 3.60 5.07 6.36
C GLY A 243 2.39 4.13 6.38
N PHE A 244 1.67 4.08 7.49
CA PHE A 244 0.35 3.45 7.53
C PHE A 244 -0.58 4.09 8.55
N THR A 245 -1.88 3.95 8.32
CA THR A 245 -2.96 4.37 9.23
C THR A 245 -4.20 3.50 9.04
N PHE A 246 -5.24 3.71 9.83
CA PHE A 246 -6.48 2.91 9.81
C PHE A 246 -7.69 3.79 9.51
N ALA A 247 -8.59 3.27 8.67
CA ALA A 247 -9.87 3.93 8.38
C ALA A 247 -10.84 3.85 9.55
N ALA A 248 -10.71 2.82 10.39
CA ALA A 248 -11.52 2.67 11.60
C ALA A 248 -10.81 3.23 12.83
N GLN A 249 -11.61 3.73 13.78
CA GLN A 249 -11.13 4.11 15.09
C GLN A 249 -10.59 2.89 15.85
N LEU A 250 -9.40 3.05 16.41
CA LEU A 250 -8.69 2.00 17.12
C LEU A 250 -8.95 2.11 18.62
N THR A 251 -9.00 0.94 19.27
CA THR A 251 -8.92 0.82 20.74
C THR A 251 -7.49 1.12 21.21
N ASP A 252 -7.32 1.44 22.50
CA ASP A 252 -6.02 1.73 23.08
C ASP A 252 -5.05 0.55 22.90
N GLU A 253 -5.51 -0.69 23.03
CA GLU A 253 -4.72 -1.90 22.78
C GLU A 253 -4.28 -2.02 21.31
N GLN A 254 -5.16 -1.67 20.38
CA GLN A 254 -4.87 -1.69 18.94
C GLN A 254 -3.89 -0.58 18.54
N ILE A 255 -3.96 0.60 19.16
CA ILE A 255 -3.00 1.69 18.98
C ILE A 255 -1.62 1.23 19.46
N GLU A 256 -1.54 0.59 20.63
CA GLU A 256 -0.28 0.07 21.17
C GLU A 256 0.31 -1.04 20.27
N ALA A 257 -0.52 -1.94 19.75
CA ALA A 257 -0.08 -2.97 18.81
C ALA A 257 0.47 -2.39 17.49
N ALA A 258 -0.24 -1.41 16.91
CA ALA A 258 0.19 -0.72 15.70
C ALA A 258 1.51 0.03 15.92
N ALA A 259 1.64 0.77 17.03
CA ALA A 259 2.86 1.51 17.36
C ALA A 259 4.07 0.58 17.57
N LYS A 260 3.90 -0.55 18.26
CA LYS A 260 4.97 -1.56 18.42
C LYS A 260 5.37 -2.17 17.08
N TYR A 261 4.40 -2.48 16.21
CA TYR A 261 4.69 -2.96 14.87
C TYR A 261 5.48 -1.93 14.07
N ALA A 262 5.10 -0.65 14.14
CA ALA A 262 5.77 0.45 13.44
C ALA A 262 7.25 0.55 13.84
N GLN A 263 7.50 0.57 15.15
CA GLN A 263 8.84 0.63 15.73
C GLN A 263 9.71 -0.58 15.33
N ALA A 264 9.13 -1.79 15.34
CA ALA A 264 9.88 -3.01 15.06
C ALA A 264 10.27 -3.18 13.58
N ASN A 265 9.60 -2.47 12.66
CA ASN A 265 9.73 -2.69 11.21
C ASN A 265 10.20 -1.45 10.43
N ASP A 266 10.69 -0.41 11.11
CA ASP A 266 11.06 0.89 10.52
C ASP A 266 9.93 1.42 9.59
N LYS A 267 8.73 1.56 10.17
CA LYS A 267 7.51 2.09 9.51
C LYS A 267 6.98 3.24 10.34
N LEU A 268 6.29 4.20 9.71
CA LEU A 268 5.65 5.31 10.43
C LEU A 268 4.15 5.07 10.59
N PHE A 269 3.68 4.96 11.83
CA PHE A 269 2.25 4.85 12.13
C PHE A 269 1.64 6.22 12.36
N GLY A 270 0.60 6.57 11.60
CA GLY A 270 -0.20 7.78 11.84
C GLY A 270 -1.50 7.47 12.56
N VAL A 271 -1.79 8.18 13.65
CA VAL A 271 -2.98 7.99 14.48
C VAL A 271 -3.65 9.31 14.83
N SER A 272 -4.97 9.37 14.64
CA SER A 272 -5.77 10.51 15.09
C SER A 272 -6.14 10.33 16.57
N VAL A 273 -5.98 11.38 17.37
CA VAL A 273 -6.38 11.44 18.77
C VAL A 273 -7.62 12.29 18.86
N ILE A 274 -8.72 11.73 19.34
CA ILE A 274 -10.03 12.43 19.31
C ILE A 274 -10.49 12.79 20.73
N LYS A 275 -10.17 11.94 21.71
CA LYS A 275 -10.62 12.08 23.09
C LYS A 275 -9.67 13.00 23.87
N PRO A 276 -10.15 14.06 24.54
CA PRO A 276 -9.32 14.91 25.39
C PRO A 276 -8.60 14.13 26.50
N GLU A 277 -9.17 13.02 26.99
CA GLU A 277 -8.54 12.18 28.00
C GLU A 277 -7.24 11.51 27.47
N GLN A 278 -7.10 11.36 26.15
CA GLN A 278 -5.93 10.77 25.51
C GLN A 278 -4.73 11.74 25.39
N ILE A 279 -4.89 13.01 25.76
CA ILE A 279 -3.75 13.95 25.89
C ILE A 279 -3.30 14.14 27.34
N GLU A 280 -3.95 13.50 28.31
CA GLU A 280 -3.61 13.63 29.73
C GLU A 280 -2.31 12.89 30.09
N TRP A 281 -1.55 13.45 31.03
CA TRP A 281 -0.31 12.85 31.51
C TRP A 281 -0.57 11.79 32.59
N GLU A 282 -1.20 10.69 32.18
CA GLU A 282 -1.61 9.60 33.07
C GLU A 282 -1.02 8.26 32.60
N SER A 283 -0.58 7.40 33.52
CA SER A 283 0.05 6.11 33.16
C SER A 283 -0.91 5.12 32.49
N THR A 284 -2.22 5.31 32.66
CA THR A 284 -3.27 4.54 32.01
C THR A 284 -3.49 4.96 30.55
N ASN A 285 -3.19 6.21 30.20
CA ASN A 285 -3.34 6.75 28.85
C ASN A 285 -2.38 6.03 27.88
N VAL A 286 -2.93 5.52 26.78
CA VAL A 286 -2.17 4.84 25.73
C VAL A 286 -0.98 5.66 25.22
N PHE A 287 -1.15 6.95 24.92
CA PHE A 287 -0.07 7.77 24.36
C PHE A 287 1.04 8.03 25.38
N LYS A 288 0.70 8.06 26.68
CA LYS A 288 1.70 8.11 27.74
C LYS A 288 2.48 6.80 27.84
N LYS A 289 1.83 5.65 27.67
CA LYS A 289 2.52 4.35 27.58
C LYS A 289 3.45 4.29 26.37
N LEU A 290 3.01 4.77 25.20
CA LEU A 290 3.86 4.84 24.00
C LEU A 290 5.08 5.74 24.22
N TYR A 291 4.89 6.88 24.91
CA TYR A 291 5.96 7.78 25.33
C TYR A 291 6.98 7.06 26.22
N ASP A 292 6.52 6.37 27.27
CA ASP A 292 7.41 5.66 28.21
C ASP A 292 8.18 4.52 27.54
N ALA A 293 7.55 3.86 26.55
CA ALA A 293 8.17 2.83 25.74
C ALA A 293 9.04 3.37 24.58
N GLN A 294 9.16 4.69 24.44
CA GLN A 294 9.94 5.37 23.40
C GLN A 294 9.55 4.94 21.97
N LEU A 295 8.25 4.77 21.71
CA LEU A 295 7.73 4.39 20.40
C LEU A 295 7.65 5.59 19.45
N ASP A 296 8.83 6.07 19.04
CA ASP A 296 9.05 7.27 18.22
C ASP A 296 8.67 7.10 16.74
N HIS A 297 8.25 5.92 16.31
CA HIS A 297 7.66 5.68 15.00
C HIS A 297 6.14 5.90 14.95
N THR A 298 5.62 6.77 15.83
CA THR A 298 4.19 7.08 15.97
C THR A 298 3.95 8.58 15.80
N LEU A 299 3.27 8.96 14.71
CA LEU A 299 2.80 10.31 14.44
C LEU A 299 1.34 10.46 14.90
N ALA A 300 1.13 11.13 16.04
CA ALA A 300 -0.20 11.38 16.58
C ALA A 300 -0.67 12.81 16.28
N VAL A 301 -1.94 12.97 15.91
CA VAL A 301 -2.56 14.29 15.70
C VAL A 301 -3.89 14.38 16.44
N PHE A 302 -4.00 15.32 17.37
CA PHE A 302 -5.20 15.60 18.15
C PHE A 302 -6.13 16.56 17.45
N ASP A 303 -7.39 16.15 17.33
CA ASP A 303 -8.50 16.93 16.75
C ASP A 303 -9.82 16.40 17.33
N LYS A 304 -10.63 17.30 17.91
CA LYS A 304 -11.89 16.91 18.57
C LYS A 304 -13.02 16.63 17.57
N ASN A 305 -12.91 17.15 16.35
CA ASN A 305 -14.02 17.24 15.40
C ASN A 305 -13.79 16.37 14.16
N ASP A 306 -12.55 16.27 13.69
CA ASP A 306 -12.17 15.52 12.50
C ASP A 306 -11.51 14.18 12.84
N MET A 307 -11.96 13.10 12.18
CA MET A 307 -11.53 11.74 12.48
C MET A 307 -10.20 11.34 11.82
N TYR A 308 -9.78 12.08 10.78
CA TYR A 308 -8.65 11.69 9.92
C TYR A 308 -7.52 12.73 9.73
N PRO A 309 -7.19 13.60 10.71
CA PRO A 309 -6.09 14.55 10.57
C PRO A 309 -4.73 13.87 10.37
N ALA A 310 -4.52 12.68 10.96
CA ALA A 310 -3.28 11.93 10.80
C ALA A 310 -3.04 11.46 9.35
N SER A 311 -4.11 11.17 8.60
CA SER A 311 -4.03 10.80 7.17
C SER A 311 -3.45 11.95 6.33
N SER A 312 -3.92 13.18 6.60
CA SER A 312 -3.42 14.41 5.96
C SER A 312 -1.96 14.68 6.33
N ALA A 313 -1.63 14.61 7.62
CA ALA A 313 -0.27 14.85 8.13
C ALA A 313 0.75 13.84 7.57
N LEU A 314 0.41 12.54 7.56
CA LEU A 314 1.25 11.50 6.95
C LEU A 314 1.47 11.76 5.46
N SER A 315 0.40 12.06 4.71
CA SER A 315 0.48 12.34 3.28
C SER A 315 1.42 13.52 2.98
N ARG A 316 1.35 14.57 3.81
CA ARG A 316 2.23 15.73 3.67
C ARG A 316 3.68 15.41 4.01
N LEU A 317 3.93 14.74 5.15
CA LEU A 317 5.27 14.37 5.61
C LEU A 317 5.98 13.47 4.59
N LEU A 318 5.27 12.49 4.03
CA LEU A 318 5.82 11.49 3.12
C LEU A 318 5.81 11.92 1.65
N SER A 319 5.60 13.21 1.38
CA SER A 319 5.71 13.80 0.03
C SER A 319 7.16 14.07 -0.40
N VAL A 320 8.14 13.88 0.50
CA VAL A 320 9.57 14.13 0.23
C VAL A 320 10.08 13.24 -0.89
N ASN A 321 10.69 13.87 -1.90
CA ASN A 321 11.41 13.16 -2.95
C ASN A 321 12.91 13.22 -2.69
N PHE A 322 13.46 12.21 -2.04
CA PHE A 322 14.89 12.15 -1.68
C PHE A 322 15.86 12.15 -2.87
N ALA A 323 15.37 12.01 -4.10
CA ALA A 323 16.18 12.15 -5.32
C ALA A 323 16.17 13.59 -5.89
N ALA A 324 15.29 14.46 -5.41
CA ALA A 324 15.22 15.87 -5.79
C ALA A 324 16.10 16.73 -4.88
N ASN A 325 16.51 17.89 -5.38
CA ASN A 325 17.30 18.86 -4.63
C ASN A 325 16.40 19.63 -3.64
N ASN A 326 16.86 19.86 -2.41
CA ASN A 326 16.15 20.62 -1.36
C ASN A 326 14.67 20.22 -1.20
N SER A 327 14.41 18.92 -1.11
CA SER A 327 13.05 18.38 -1.08
C SER A 327 12.57 18.00 0.32
N THR A 328 13.48 17.90 1.29
CA THR A 328 13.11 17.67 2.70
C THR A 328 12.23 18.80 3.21
N LEU A 329 11.32 18.47 4.13
CA LEU A 329 10.40 19.42 4.71
C LEU A 329 10.25 19.15 6.20
N THR A 330 9.94 20.21 6.95
CA THR A 330 9.43 20.08 8.31
C THR A 330 7.90 19.99 8.29
N LEU A 331 7.34 19.18 9.17
CA LEU A 331 5.89 18.98 9.24
C LEU A 331 5.17 20.12 9.97
N LYS A 332 5.88 20.85 10.85
CA LYS A 332 5.37 22.07 11.46
C LYS A 332 5.03 23.12 10.39
N PHE A 333 4.05 23.99 10.68
CA PHE A 333 3.58 25.07 9.79
C PHE A 333 2.78 24.60 8.57
N LYS A 334 2.55 23.29 8.39
CA LYS A 334 1.82 22.78 7.23
C LYS A 334 0.31 22.86 7.44
N GLN A 335 -0.39 23.11 6.34
CA GLN A 335 -1.84 23.08 6.29
C GLN A 335 -2.35 21.65 6.10
N GLN A 336 -3.56 21.40 6.59
CA GLN A 336 -4.29 20.16 6.34
C GLN A 336 -5.55 20.46 5.52
N PRO A 337 -5.49 20.37 4.19
CA PRO A 337 -6.68 20.47 3.36
C PRO A 337 -7.74 19.44 3.82
N THR A 338 -9.01 19.83 3.71
CA THR A 338 -10.20 19.07 4.13
C THR A 338 -10.32 18.77 5.63
N ILE A 339 -9.37 19.22 6.46
CA ILE A 339 -9.45 19.14 7.92
C ILE A 339 -9.71 20.55 8.44
N THR A 340 -10.67 20.68 9.34
CA THR A 340 -11.01 21.96 9.96
C THR A 340 -10.03 22.21 11.10
N ALA A 341 -9.47 23.41 11.18
CA ALA A 341 -8.62 23.74 12.32
C ALA A 341 -9.46 23.81 13.60
N ASP A 342 -9.01 23.12 14.64
CA ASP A 342 -9.72 23.04 15.92
C ASP A 342 -9.36 24.24 16.82
N GLU A 343 -10.25 24.58 17.75
CA GLU A 343 -9.99 25.56 18.79
C GLU A 343 -9.30 24.86 19.97
N ILE A 344 -7.96 24.91 19.98
CA ILE A 344 -7.13 24.29 21.01
C ILE A 344 -6.73 25.32 22.07
N THR A 345 -7.04 25.02 23.33
CA THR A 345 -6.63 25.88 24.46
C THR A 345 -5.12 25.76 24.73
N ALA A 346 -4.52 26.79 25.34
CA ALA A 346 -3.10 26.75 25.71
C ALA A 346 -2.75 25.55 26.63
N THR A 347 -3.70 25.12 27.47
CA THR A 347 -3.54 23.95 28.35
C THR A 347 -3.54 22.65 27.56
N GLU A 348 -4.47 22.47 26.63
CA GLU A 348 -4.51 21.29 25.75
C GLU A 348 -3.26 21.22 24.88
N PHE A 349 -2.83 22.36 24.33
CA PHE A 349 -1.59 22.45 23.55
C PHE A 349 -0.37 22.01 24.36
N ALA A 350 -0.22 22.49 25.60
CA ALA A 350 0.88 22.10 26.47
C ALA A 350 0.85 20.59 26.81
N LYS A 351 -0.33 20.03 27.04
CA LYS A 351 -0.53 18.59 27.29
C LYS A 351 -0.15 17.75 26.06
N ALA A 352 -0.69 18.07 24.89
CA ALA A 352 -0.38 17.39 23.63
C ALA A 352 1.13 17.46 23.31
N LYS A 353 1.71 18.66 23.39
CA LYS A 353 3.15 18.89 23.19
C LYS A 353 4.02 18.05 24.10
N ARG A 354 3.64 17.89 25.38
CA ARG A 354 4.39 17.08 26.35
C ARG A 354 4.48 15.61 25.96
N LEU A 355 3.45 15.07 25.31
CA LEU A 355 3.41 13.69 24.80
C LEU A 355 4.04 13.54 23.41
N GLY A 356 4.28 14.65 22.69
CA GLY A 356 4.69 14.65 21.29
C GLY A 356 3.51 14.50 20.31
N ILE A 357 2.29 14.80 20.77
CA ILE A 357 1.06 14.80 19.95
C ILE A 357 0.93 16.15 19.26
N ASN A 358 0.64 16.13 17.96
CA ASN A 358 0.43 17.33 17.16
C ASN A 358 -1.01 17.82 17.27
N VAL A 359 -1.25 19.08 16.94
CA VAL A 359 -2.56 19.70 16.77
C VAL A 359 -2.60 20.48 15.47
N TYR A 360 -3.80 20.66 14.91
CA TYR A 360 -4.04 21.57 13.80
C TYR A 360 -4.96 22.70 14.30
N THR A 361 -4.40 23.88 14.54
CA THR A 361 -5.08 24.99 15.22
C THR A 361 -4.70 26.33 14.59
N TYR A 362 -5.48 27.36 14.90
CA TYR A 362 -5.15 28.74 14.56
C TYR A 362 -4.06 29.30 15.49
N PHE A 363 -3.10 29.99 14.88
CA PHE A 363 -2.18 30.90 15.55
C PHE A 363 -2.44 32.29 14.98
N ASP A 364 -3.09 33.14 15.79
CA ASP A 364 -3.82 34.31 15.30
C ASP A 364 -4.76 33.92 14.15
N ASP A 365 -4.58 34.46 12.94
CA ASP A 365 -5.43 34.15 11.78
C ASP A 365 -4.92 32.99 10.92
N ALA A 366 -3.76 32.41 11.25
CA ALA A 366 -3.11 31.38 10.43
C ALA A 366 -3.30 29.97 11.01
N ALA A 367 -4.07 29.13 10.31
CA ALA A 367 -4.18 27.71 10.63
C ALA A 367 -2.90 26.94 10.26
N MET A 368 -2.36 26.20 11.22
CA MET A 368 -1.19 25.37 10.98
C MET A 368 -1.11 24.15 11.89
N LEU A 369 -0.39 23.14 11.40
CA LEU A 369 0.00 22.01 12.23
C LEU A 369 1.19 22.37 13.12
N ALA A 370 1.07 22.07 14.41
CA ALA A 370 2.13 22.16 15.39
C ALA A 370 2.17 20.86 16.22
N GLU A 371 3.30 20.30 16.62
CA GLU A 371 4.67 20.82 16.51
C GLU A 371 5.49 20.15 15.40
N GLY A 372 4.93 19.19 14.67
CA GLY A 372 5.65 18.36 13.70
C GLY A 372 6.49 17.26 14.35
N THR A 373 6.04 16.73 15.50
CA THR A 373 6.77 15.72 16.28
C THR A 373 6.11 14.34 16.22
N VAL A 374 6.88 13.31 16.52
CA VAL A 374 6.36 11.98 16.88
C VAL A 374 6.18 11.88 18.40
N ILE A 375 5.53 10.82 18.86
CA ILE A 375 5.45 10.50 20.29
C ILE A 375 6.85 10.51 20.90
N GLY A 376 6.99 11.17 22.06
CA GLY A 376 8.30 11.42 22.69
C GLY A 376 8.92 12.77 22.33
N GLY A 377 8.39 13.49 21.34
CA GLY A 377 8.79 14.86 21.01
C GLY A 377 9.97 14.97 20.05
N LYS A 378 10.49 13.87 19.50
CA LYS A 378 11.45 13.91 18.39
C LYS A 378 10.75 14.48 17.14
N PHE A 379 11.51 15.12 16.26
CA PHE A 379 10.95 15.67 15.03
C PHE A 379 10.63 14.57 14.04
N ALA A 380 9.42 14.60 13.48
CA ALA A 380 8.93 13.53 12.60
C ALA A 380 9.76 13.44 11.30
N ASP A 381 10.19 14.58 10.76
CA ASP A 381 11.05 14.66 9.58
C ASP A 381 12.42 14.02 9.81
N GLU A 382 13.00 14.15 11.00
CA GLU A 382 14.28 13.50 11.33
C GLU A 382 14.16 11.97 11.33
N ILE A 383 13.06 11.42 11.85
CA ILE A 383 12.79 9.97 11.82
C ILE A 383 12.74 9.47 10.36
N VAL A 384 11.94 10.14 9.51
CA VAL A 384 11.81 9.74 8.09
C VAL A 384 13.13 9.84 7.34
N ILE A 385 13.92 10.89 7.60
CA ILE A 385 15.24 11.08 6.99
C ILE A 385 16.21 9.97 7.40
N LEU A 386 16.25 9.61 8.68
CA LEU A 386 17.17 8.58 9.18
C LEU A 386 16.81 7.19 8.68
N ASP A 387 15.52 6.85 8.62
CA ASP A 387 15.05 5.59 8.05
C ASP A 387 15.36 5.49 6.54
N TRP A 388 15.15 6.59 5.81
CA TRP A 388 15.55 6.68 4.41
C TRP A 388 17.05 6.46 4.25
N PHE A 389 17.86 7.11 5.08
CA PHE A 389 19.31 6.98 5.02
C PHE A 389 19.76 5.54 5.28
N LYS A 390 19.17 4.87 6.28
CA LYS A 390 19.40 3.45 6.58
C LYS A 390 19.09 2.56 5.37
N ASP A 391 17.91 2.67 4.76
CA ASP A 391 17.53 1.88 3.57
C ASP A 391 18.44 2.18 2.37
N ALA A 392 18.76 3.46 2.14
CA ALA A 392 19.56 3.89 1.01
C ALA A 392 21.02 3.41 1.11
N VAL A 393 21.64 3.51 2.29
CA VAL A 393 22.99 3.00 2.56
C VAL A 393 23.03 1.48 2.37
N GLN A 394 22.09 0.75 2.98
CA GLN A 394 22.02 -0.71 2.87
C GLN A 394 21.97 -1.16 1.40
N LYS A 395 21.11 -0.52 0.60
CA LYS A 395 20.93 -0.89 -0.80
C LYS A 395 22.08 -0.47 -1.70
N GLU A 396 22.68 0.69 -1.48
CA GLU A 396 23.85 1.12 -2.26
C GLU A 396 25.07 0.25 -1.96
N VAL A 397 25.33 -0.07 -0.68
CA VAL A 397 26.42 -0.98 -0.29
C VAL A 397 26.19 -2.39 -0.86
N PHE A 398 24.97 -2.93 -0.75
CA PHE A 398 24.61 -4.20 -1.37
C PHE A 398 24.77 -4.16 -2.90
N ALA A 399 24.34 -3.08 -3.56
CA ALA A 399 24.51 -2.93 -5.00
C ALA A 399 25.98 -2.97 -5.43
N ARG A 400 26.90 -2.40 -4.64
CA ARG A 400 28.34 -2.47 -4.93
C ARG A 400 28.89 -3.87 -4.78
N LEU A 401 28.52 -4.59 -3.73
CA LEU A 401 28.91 -5.98 -3.55
C LEU A 401 28.37 -6.89 -4.65
N TYR A 402 27.09 -6.71 -5.01
CA TYR A 402 26.37 -7.58 -5.94
C TYR A 402 26.71 -7.34 -7.42
N LYS A 403 26.96 -6.08 -7.82
CA LYS A 403 27.28 -5.73 -9.21
C LYS A 403 28.75 -5.85 -9.57
N SER A 404 29.62 -6.11 -8.59
CA SER A 404 31.04 -6.25 -8.87
C SER A 404 31.27 -7.46 -9.79
N PRO A 405 31.77 -7.26 -11.03
CA PRO A 405 31.98 -8.36 -11.96
C PRO A 405 33.13 -9.28 -11.54
N THR A 406 33.96 -8.82 -10.60
CA THR A 406 35.06 -9.55 -9.96
C THR A 406 34.90 -9.46 -8.44
N LYS A 407 35.78 -10.10 -7.67
CA LYS A 407 35.75 -9.97 -6.20
C LYS A 407 36.07 -8.53 -5.77
N ILE A 408 35.35 -8.02 -4.76
CA ILE A 408 35.85 -6.91 -3.94
C ILE A 408 36.82 -7.54 -2.93
N PRO A 409 38.14 -7.25 -3.01
CA PRO A 409 39.12 -7.89 -2.15
C PRO A 409 38.98 -7.42 -0.69
N LEU A 410 39.24 -8.31 0.27
CA LEU A 410 39.31 -7.96 1.70
C LEU A 410 40.61 -7.23 2.01
N THR A 411 40.74 -6.01 1.48
CA THR A 411 41.88 -5.10 1.64
C THR A 411 41.36 -3.68 1.78
N ASP A 412 42.21 -2.74 2.21
CA ASP A 412 41.82 -1.32 2.35
C ASP A 412 41.29 -0.74 1.03
N LYS A 413 41.78 -1.21 -0.11
CA LYS A 413 41.24 -0.81 -1.43
C LYS A 413 39.81 -1.30 -1.64
N GLY A 414 39.49 -2.52 -1.21
CA GLY A 414 38.11 -3.02 -1.24
C GLY A 414 37.21 -2.28 -0.25
N GLN A 415 37.73 -1.97 0.94
CA GLN A 415 37.01 -1.17 1.94
C GLN A 415 36.67 0.23 1.41
N ALA A 416 37.60 0.87 0.71
CA ALA A 416 37.38 2.18 0.10
C ALA A 416 36.22 2.19 -0.91
N ILE A 417 35.96 1.06 -1.60
CA ILE A 417 34.79 0.93 -2.50
C ILE A 417 33.48 0.97 -1.71
N LEU A 418 33.43 0.30 -0.55
CA LEU A 418 32.26 0.31 0.32
C LEU A 418 32.06 1.68 0.98
N ILE A 419 33.14 2.32 1.43
CA ILE A 419 33.11 3.70 1.96
C ILE A 419 32.57 4.66 0.89
N SER A 420 33.02 4.54 -0.36
CA SER A 420 32.53 5.37 -1.47
C SER A 420 31.03 5.16 -1.74
N ALA A 421 30.51 3.95 -1.47
CA ALA A 421 29.08 3.65 -1.58
C ALA A 421 28.27 4.41 -0.51
N VAL A 422 28.77 4.43 0.73
CA VAL A 422 28.17 5.20 1.84
C VAL A 422 28.27 6.71 1.57
N GLU A 423 29.43 7.18 1.11
CA GLU A 423 29.66 8.59 0.78
C GLU A 423 28.68 9.09 -0.28
N LYS A 424 28.38 8.28 -1.30
CA LYS A 424 27.39 8.63 -2.31
C LYS A 424 26.01 8.93 -1.69
N VAL A 425 25.57 8.14 -0.73
CA VAL A 425 24.26 8.37 -0.06
C VAL A 425 24.32 9.58 0.87
N CYS A 426 25.46 9.83 1.52
CA CYS A 426 25.65 11.06 2.30
C CYS A 426 25.56 12.31 1.41
N LEU A 427 26.16 12.28 0.23
CA LEU A 427 26.04 13.36 -0.77
C LEU A 427 24.61 13.54 -1.25
N GLU A 428 23.85 12.46 -1.44
CA GLU A 428 22.42 12.55 -1.74
C GLU A 428 21.65 13.25 -0.60
N GLY A 429 21.97 12.96 0.66
CA GLY A 429 21.40 13.63 1.84
C GLY A 429 21.76 15.11 1.91
N VAL A 430 22.96 15.51 1.50
CA VAL A 430 23.30 16.95 1.37
C VAL A 430 22.48 17.59 0.23
N ASN A 431 22.38 16.93 -0.92
CA ASN A 431 21.67 17.46 -2.09
C ASN A 431 20.17 17.64 -1.84
N ASN A 432 19.53 16.72 -1.13
CA ASN A 432 18.11 16.80 -0.84
C ASN A 432 17.76 17.70 0.36
N GLY A 433 18.76 18.24 1.06
CA GLY A 433 18.59 19.12 2.21
C GLY A 433 18.42 18.41 3.55
N ALA A 434 18.63 17.09 3.61
CA ALA A 434 18.63 16.34 4.87
C ALA A 434 19.83 16.67 5.76
N PHE A 435 21.02 16.80 5.16
CA PHE A 435 22.28 17.00 5.86
C PHE A 435 22.89 18.36 5.53
N ALA A 436 23.54 18.97 6.52
CA ALA A 436 24.22 20.25 6.36
C ALA A 436 25.52 20.32 7.18
N PRO A 437 26.47 21.20 6.81
CA PRO A 437 27.67 21.42 7.61
C PRO A 437 27.35 21.85 9.04
N GLY A 438 28.15 21.41 10.01
CA GLY A 438 27.95 21.81 11.39
C GLY A 438 28.86 21.10 12.37
N LYS A 439 28.75 21.48 13.65
CA LYS A 439 29.54 20.86 14.73
C LYS A 439 28.99 19.48 15.09
N TRP A 440 29.89 18.50 15.20
CA TRP A 440 29.63 17.19 15.76
C TRP A 440 29.58 17.27 17.28
N THR A 441 28.48 16.83 17.89
CA THR A 441 28.28 16.87 19.34
C THR A 441 28.17 15.48 19.96
N GLY A 442 28.30 14.42 19.15
CA GLY A 442 28.30 13.05 19.64
C GLY A 442 29.68 12.57 20.08
N ASP A 443 29.76 11.28 20.36
CA ASP A 443 30.99 10.63 20.80
C ASP A 443 32.07 10.62 19.71
N SER A 444 33.33 10.66 20.15
CA SER A 444 34.48 10.62 19.24
C SER A 444 34.70 9.21 18.69
N PHE A 445 35.00 9.07 17.40
CA PHE A 445 35.38 7.79 16.78
C PHE A 445 36.28 8.00 15.57
N GLY A 446 37.14 7.03 15.28
CA GLY A 446 38.20 7.20 14.27
C GLY A 446 39.03 8.45 14.58
N ASN A 447 39.12 9.36 13.60
CA ASN A 447 39.78 10.65 13.77
C ASN A 447 38.83 11.78 14.18
N LEU A 448 37.52 11.56 14.17
CA LEU A 448 36.53 12.57 14.54
C LEU A 448 36.48 12.72 16.06
N LYS A 449 36.61 13.96 16.52
CA LYS A 449 36.46 14.36 17.93
C LYS A 449 35.16 15.11 18.17
N THR A 450 34.66 15.04 19.39
CA THR A 450 33.54 15.85 19.84
C THR A 450 33.90 17.33 19.69
N ASN A 451 32.97 18.12 19.12
CA ASN A 451 33.10 19.52 18.71
C ASN A 451 33.85 19.79 17.39
N ASP A 452 34.33 18.77 16.68
CA ASP A 452 34.85 18.95 15.32
C ASP A 452 33.77 19.46 14.36
N TYR A 453 34.19 20.25 13.38
CA TYR A 453 33.29 20.78 12.36
C TYR A 453 33.24 19.86 11.14
N LEU A 454 32.05 19.37 10.80
CA LEU A 454 31.80 18.54 9.63
C LEU A 454 31.53 19.44 8.42
N GLU A 455 32.57 19.82 7.67
CA GLU A 455 32.44 20.74 6.51
C GLU A 455 31.50 20.21 5.42
N LYS A 456 31.44 18.90 5.22
CA LYS A 456 30.54 18.24 4.25
C LYS A 456 29.18 17.86 4.85
N GLY A 457 28.97 18.10 6.15
CA GLY A 457 27.82 17.60 6.91
C GLY A 457 27.89 16.12 7.28
N TYR A 458 28.96 15.40 6.94
CA TYR A 458 29.17 14.00 7.32
C TYR A 458 30.66 13.65 7.46
N TYR A 459 30.95 12.55 8.16
CA TYR A 459 32.27 11.92 8.29
C TYR A 459 32.13 10.41 8.24
N ILE A 460 32.96 9.73 7.44
CA ILE A 460 32.93 8.27 7.28
C ILE A 460 34.32 7.73 7.64
N TRP A 461 34.34 6.66 8.44
CA TRP A 461 35.56 6.01 8.86
C TRP A 461 35.38 4.50 8.94
N ALA A 462 36.44 3.77 8.63
CA ALA A 462 36.55 2.35 8.95
C ALA A 462 37.99 2.06 9.39
N ALA A 463 38.17 1.10 10.29
CA ALA A 463 39.49 0.64 10.68
C ALA A 463 40.21 -0.03 9.50
N PRO A 464 41.56 0.03 9.44
CA PRO A 464 42.34 -0.71 8.45
C PRO A 464 42.02 -2.20 8.48
N MET A 465 42.01 -2.87 7.33
CA MET A 465 41.68 -4.30 7.25
C MET A 465 42.64 -5.19 8.05
N ASP A 466 43.86 -4.73 8.30
CA ASP A 466 44.85 -5.43 9.12
C ASP A 466 44.45 -5.52 10.60
N THR A 467 43.44 -4.77 11.03
CA THR A 467 42.90 -4.84 12.40
C THR A 467 41.87 -5.96 12.61
N LEU A 468 41.49 -6.68 11.55
CA LEU A 468 40.54 -7.79 11.64
C LEU A 468 41.13 -8.99 12.37
N SER A 469 40.28 -9.65 13.17
CA SER A 469 40.62 -10.95 13.75
C SER A 469 40.75 -12.03 12.67
N ASP A 470 41.55 -13.07 12.94
CA ASP A 470 41.66 -14.23 12.02
C ASP A 470 40.28 -14.86 11.75
N SER A 471 39.40 -14.90 12.76
CA SER A 471 38.03 -15.40 12.62
C SER A 471 37.19 -14.57 11.64
N ASP A 472 37.25 -13.23 11.71
CA ASP A 472 36.52 -12.37 10.78
C ASP A 472 37.09 -12.43 9.36
N ARG A 473 38.41 -12.61 9.22
CA ARG A 473 39.06 -12.81 7.92
C ARG A 473 38.66 -14.13 7.28
N GLU A 474 38.58 -15.21 8.05
CA GLU A 474 38.09 -16.52 7.60
C GLU A 474 36.61 -16.45 7.18
N GLN A 475 35.79 -15.69 7.90
CA GLN A 475 34.39 -15.43 7.56
C GLN A 475 34.20 -14.36 6.46
N ARG A 476 35.30 -13.79 5.94
CA ARG A 476 35.33 -12.78 4.87
C ARG A 476 34.52 -11.52 5.20
N ARG A 477 34.53 -11.10 6.46
CA ARG A 477 33.83 -9.90 6.95
C ARG A 477 34.73 -8.68 6.82
N ALA A 478 34.17 -7.61 6.27
CA ALA A 478 34.83 -6.31 6.22
C ALA A 478 34.85 -5.63 7.60
N THR A 479 35.80 -4.72 7.83
CA THR A 479 35.77 -3.89 9.05
C THR A 479 34.48 -3.05 9.09
N PRO A 480 33.90 -2.81 10.29
CA PRO A 480 32.73 -1.95 10.40
C PRO A 480 32.99 -0.55 9.85
N ILE A 481 32.05 -0.03 9.07
CA ILE A 481 32.04 1.36 8.61
C ILE A 481 31.22 2.17 9.61
N GLN A 482 31.84 3.18 10.23
CA GLN A 482 31.19 4.14 11.10
C GLN A 482 30.96 5.45 10.35
N THR A 483 29.76 6.01 10.45
CA THR A 483 29.39 7.24 9.76
C THR A 483 28.72 8.21 10.73
N ALA A 484 29.21 9.44 10.79
CA ALA A 484 28.56 10.57 11.43
C ALA A 484 27.87 11.40 10.36
N VAL A 485 26.61 11.78 10.60
CA VAL A 485 25.86 12.72 9.76
C VAL A 485 25.32 13.85 10.63
N LYS A 486 25.30 15.06 10.09
CA LYS A 486 24.70 16.24 10.72
C LYS A 486 23.42 16.59 9.99
N LEU A 487 22.28 16.36 10.66
CA LEU A 487 20.98 16.79 10.15
C LEU A 487 20.94 18.32 10.04
N ALA A 488 20.35 18.82 8.95
CA ALA A 488 20.20 20.25 8.72
C ALA A 488 19.25 20.92 9.75
N GLY A 489 18.26 20.16 10.23
CA GLY A 489 17.20 20.66 11.12
C GLY A 489 16.31 21.71 10.44
N ALA A 490 15.38 22.27 11.22
CA ALA A 490 14.53 23.37 10.78
C ALA A 490 14.35 24.39 11.92
N ILE A 491 14.28 25.68 11.58
CA ILE A 491 14.01 26.73 12.55
C ILE A 491 12.50 26.77 12.82
N HIS A 492 12.10 26.56 14.08
CA HIS A 492 10.70 26.50 14.51
C HIS A 492 10.26 27.64 15.43
N SER A 493 11.21 28.46 15.88
CA SER A 493 10.99 29.62 16.76
C SER A 493 12.20 30.56 16.70
N SER A 494 12.00 31.85 17.01
CA SER A 494 13.10 32.82 17.13
C SER A 494 12.73 33.89 18.16
N ASP A 495 13.68 34.22 19.04
CA ASP A 495 13.60 35.36 19.94
C ASP A 495 14.27 36.59 19.29
N VAL A 496 13.56 37.71 19.24
CA VAL A 496 14.07 38.98 18.69
C VAL A 496 14.13 40.02 19.79
N ILE A 497 15.34 40.43 20.18
CA ILE A 497 15.58 41.44 21.21
C ILE A 497 15.84 42.79 20.53
N VAL A 498 14.96 43.77 20.78
CA VAL A 498 15.09 45.14 20.26
C VAL A 498 15.62 46.06 21.36
N ASN A 499 16.83 46.57 21.19
CA ASN A 499 17.41 47.59 22.05
C ASN A 499 17.04 48.98 21.52
N TYR A 500 16.54 49.86 22.37
CA TYR A 500 16.23 51.25 22.01
C TYR A 500 17.04 52.23 22.87
N ASN A 501 17.30 53.40 22.32
CA ASN A 501 17.84 54.56 23.03
C ASN A 501 16.93 55.77 22.73
N ARG A 502 16.89 56.75 23.63
CA ARG A 502 16.06 57.96 23.48
C ARG A 502 16.71 59.00 22.59
#